data_AF-T1KQN5-F1
#
_entry.id   AF-T1KQN5-F1
#
_cell.length_a   1.000
_cell.length_b   1.000
_cell.length_c   1.000
_cell.angle_alpha   90.00
_cell.angle_beta   90.00
_cell.angle_gamma   90.00
#
_symmetry.space_group_name_H-M   'P 1'
#
loop_
_entity.id
_entity.type
_entity.pdbx_description
1 polymer ?
#
loop_
_entity_poly.entity_id
_entity_poly.type
_entity_poly.pdbx_seq_one_letter_code
_entity_poly.pdbx_strand_id
1 'polypeptide(L)'
;MSEDIAYCICRSSDISRFMICCDNCDEWYHGDCISMTKERAFTFLKFYCSKCRDRDPSLKNQLVKESKKYVVYTISSSEVTSK
;
A
#
# COMPACT_ATOMS: atom_id res chain seq x y z
N MET A 1 -19.11 -10.23 17.50
CA MET A 1 -18.97 -8.76 17.42
C MET A 1 -17.90 -8.51 16.40
N SER A 2 -18.24 -7.89 15.28
CA SER A 2 -17.35 -7.72 14.14
C SER A 2 -16.17 -6.85 14.55
N GLU A 3 -14.96 -7.42 14.54
CA GLU A 3 -13.73 -6.64 14.68
C GLU A 3 -13.45 -6.00 13.31
N ASP A 4 -14.08 -4.85 13.06
CA ASP A 4 -13.74 -3.99 11.94
C ASP A 4 -12.34 -3.42 12.17
N ILE A 5 -11.32 -4.17 11.74
CA ILE A 5 -9.93 -3.71 11.78
C ILE A 5 -9.83 -2.53 10.81
N ALA A 6 -9.78 -1.33 11.37
CA ALA A 6 -9.65 -0.09 10.63
C ALA A 6 -8.21 0.09 10.14
N TYR A 7 -8.05 0.20 8.83
CA TYR A 7 -6.77 0.46 8.18
C TYR A 7 -6.71 1.87 7.59
N CYS A 8 -5.53 2.26 7.12
CA CYS A 8 -5.26 3.53 6.47
C CYS A 8 -5.51 4.77 7.37
N ILE A 9 -5.17 5.94 6.84
CA ILE A 9 -5.43 7.23 7.49
C ILE A 9 -6.91 7.56 7.60
N CYS A 10 -7.76 6.94 6.77
CA CYS A 10 -9.22 7.11 6.81
C CYS A 10 -9.89 6.30 7.92
N ARG A 11 -9.16 5.38 8.58
CA ARG A 11 -9.71 4.46 9.58
C ARG A 11 -10.91 3.66 9.05
N SER A 12 -10.83 3.25 7.80
CA SER A 12 -11.86 2.43 7.14
C SER A 12 -11.46 0.96 7.13
N SER A 13 -12.45 0.08 7.28
CA SER A 13 -12.32 -1.37 7.02
C SER A 13 -12.55 -1.72 5.54
N ASP A 14 -12.58 -0.72 4.66
CA ASP A 14 -12.79 -0.88 3.21
C ASP A 14 -11.66 -1.63 2.53
N ILE A 15 -11.82 -2.93 2.35
CA ILE A 15 -10.82 -3.78 1.67
C ILE A 15 -11.08 -3.96 0.15
N SER A 16 -12.16 -3.37 -0.35
CA SER A 16 -12.59 -3.47 -1.76
C SER A 16 -11.66 -2.73 -2.72
N ARG A 17 -10.99 -1.68 -2.23
CA ARG A 17 -10.05 -0.86 -2.99
C ARG A 17 -8.65 -1.46 -2.88
N PHE A 18 -7.76 -1.10 -3.80
CA PHE A 18 -6.38 -1.57 -3.69
C PHE A 18 -5.65 -0.90 -2.54
N MET A 19 -4.87 -1.71 -1.82
CA MET A 19 -4.11 -1.26 -0.68
C MET A 19 -2.61 -1.51 -0.92
N ILE A 20 -1.79 -0.64 -0.34
CA ILE A 20 -0.34 -0.75 -0.35
C ILE A 20 0.16 -0.77 1.10
N CYS A 21 1.04 -1.71 1.43
CA CYS A 21 1.68 -1.77 2.73
C CYS A 21 2.94 -0.89 2.75
N CYS A 22 3.19 -0.26 3.89
CA CYS A 22 4.40 0.52 4.12
C CYS A 22 5.51 -0.36 4.71
N ASP A 23 6.71 -0.36 4.12
CA ASP A 23 7.86 -1.20 4.54
C ASP A 23 8.47 -0.77 5.89
N ASN A 24 8.08 0.40 6.43
CA ASN A 24 8.63 0.94 7.68
C ASN A 24 7.68 0.80 8.89
N CYS A 25 6.38 0.94 8.67
CA CYS A 25 5.39 0.87 9.75
C CYS A 25 4.41 -0.29 9.59
N ASP A 26 4.59 -1.12 8.57
CA ASP A 26 3.75 -2.28 8.23
C ASP A 26 2.24 -1.97 8.18
N GLU A 27 1.91 -0.70 7.93
CA GLU A 27 0.53 -0.22 7.90
C GLU A 27 0.01 -0.21 6.46
N TRP A 28 -1.26 -0.60 6.32
CA TRP A 28 -1.96 -0.65 5.03
C TRP A 28 -2.63 0.66 4.71
N TYR A 29 -2.41 1.15 3.50
CA TYR A 29 -3.02 2.38 3.01
C TYR A 29 -3.77 2.14 1.71
N HIS A 30 -4.98 2.71 1.59
CA HIS A 30 -5.67 2.77 0.31
C HIS A 30 -4.90 3.69 -0.62
N GLY A 31 -4.64 3.23 -1.84
CA GLY A 31 -3.96 4.08 -2.82
C GLY A 31 -4.71 5.39 -3.06
N ASP A 32 -6.04 5.36 -3.05
CA ASP A 32 -6.88 6.56 -3.16
C ASP A 32 -6.60 7.61 -2.07
N CYS A 33 -6.47 7.16 -0.81
CA CYS A 33 -6.21 8.05 0.33
C CYS A 33 -4.83 8.71 0.29
N ILE A 34 -3.86 8.09 -0.40
CA ILE A 34 -2.50 8.62 -0.56
C ILE A 34 -2.24 9.14 -1.98
N SER A 35 -3.29 9.34 -2.79
CA SER A 35 -3.20 9.74 -4.21
C SER A 35 -2.20 8.90 -5.02
N MET A 36 -2.15 7.60 -4.71
CA MET A 36 -1.43 6.59 -5.45
C MET A 36 -2.38 5.96 -6.45
N THR A 37 -1.89 5.65 -7.66
CA THR A 37 -2.61 4.83 -8.63
C THR A 37 -2.07 3.40 -8.60
N LYS A 38 -2.86 2.42 -9.07
CA LYS A 38 -2.42 1.01 -9.14
C LYS A 38 -1.13 0.88 -9.95
N GLU A 39 -1.08 1.52 -11.11
CA GLU A 39 0.09 1.52 -12.01
C GLU A 39 1.35 2.04 -11.31
N ARG A 40 1.22 3.15 -10.56
CA ARG A 40 2.34 3.71 -9.81
C ARG A 40 2.73 2.79 -8.65
N ALA A 41 1.77 2.20 -7.95
CA ALA A 41 2.01 1.20 -6.90
C ALA A 41 2.85 0.02 -7.42
N PHE A 42 2.55 -0.49 -8.62
CA PHE A 42 3.33 -1.56 -9.25
C PHE A 42 4.79 -1.19 -9.57
N THR A 43 5.10 0.10 -9.70
CA THR A 43 6.47 0.55 -9.93
C THR A 43 7.28 0.72 -8.65
N PHE A 44 6.65 0.68 -7.47
CA PHE A 44 7.35 0.77 -6.20
C PHE A 44 7.89 -0.59 -5.76
N LEU A 45 9.21 -0.65 -5.57
CA LEU A 45 9.91 -1.71 -4.85
C LEU A 45 9.62 -1.64 -3.35
N LYS A 46 9.85 -0.44 -2.79
CA LYS A 46 9.63 -0.13 -1.38
C LYS A 46 8.79 1.12 -1.28
N PHE A 47 7.62 0.98 -0.69
CA PHE A 47 6.75 2.10 -0.42
C PHE A 47 6.87 2.56 1.03
N TYR A 48 7.06 3.86 1.21
CA TYR A 48 7.04 4.51 2.52
C TYR A 48 5.93 5.55 2.53
N CYS A 49 5.02 5.46 3.50
CA CYS A 49 3.93 6.42 3.65
C CYS A 49 4.44 7.80 4.05
N SER A 50 3.64 8.84 3.82
CA SER A 50 4.03 10.22 4.17
C SER A 50 4.38 10.37 5.65
N LYS A 51 3.71 9.65 6.57
CA LYS A 51 4.05 9.68 8.00
C LYS A 51 5.45 9.15 8.29
N CYS A 52 5.86 8.06 7.62
CA CYS A 52 7.20 7.51 7.80
C CYS A 52 8.26 8.46 7.23
N ARG A 53 8.00 9.05 6.05
CA ARG A 53 8.89 10.02 5.42
C ARG A 53 9.02 11.33 6.20
N ASP A 54 7.95 11.73 6.90
CA ASP A 54 7.94 12.91 7.78
C ASP A 54 8.74 12.64 9.06
N ARG A 55 8.57 11.45 9.64
CA ARG A 55 9.34 11.01 10.82
C ARG A 55 10.82 10.80 10.50
N ASP A 56 11.12 10.27 9.32
CA ASP A 56 12.47 10.00 8.86
C ASP A 56 12.63 10.42 7.38
N PRO A 57 13.29 11.56 7.11
CA PRO A 57 13.48 12.07 5.74
C PRO A 57 14.49 11.25 4.92
N SER A 58 15.18 10.28 5.54
CA SER A 58 16.03 9.33 4.81
C SER A 58 15.22 8.22 4.14
N LEU A 59 13.99 7.95 4.62
CA LEU A 59 13.08 6.99 4.01
C LEU A 59 12.57 7.53 2.67
N LYS A 60 13.06 6.95 1.58
CA LYS A 60 12.65 7.30 0.21
C LYS A 60 12.06 6.08 -0.47
N ASN A 61 10.92 6.30 -1.12
CA ASN A 61 10.24 5.28 -1.89
C ASN A 61 11.12 4.82 -3.05
N GLN A 62 11.44 3.53 -3.07
CA GLN A 62 12.29 2.94 -4.10
C GLN A 62 11.40 2.47 -5.24
N LEU A 63 11.72 2.88 -6.46
CA LEU A 63 11.06 2.45 -7.68
C LEU A 63 11.92 1.37 -8.35
N VAL A 64 11.32 0.29 -8.84
CA VAL A 64 12.04 -0.67 -9.67
C VAL A 64 12.20 -0.12 -11.08
N LYS A 65 13.38 -0.32 -11.68
CA LYS A 65 13.65 0.01 -13.08
C LYS A 65 13.13 -1.04 -14.07
N GLU A 66 12.74 -2.19 -13.56
CA GLU A 66 12.23 -3.32 -14.33
C GLU A 66 10.96 -3.80 -13.63
N SER A 67 9.84 -3.87 -14.36
CA SER A 67 8.48 -4.14 -13.89
C SER A 67 8.34 -5.53 -13.27
N LYS A 68 8.99 -5.79 -12.13
CA LYS A 68 8.75 -6.96 -11.32
C LYS A 68 7.43 -6.72 -10.59
N LYS A 69 6.43 -7.58 -10.84
CA LYS A 69 5.11 -7.56 -10.19
C LYS A 69 5.28 -7.46 -8.66
N TYR A 70 5.10 -6.27 -8.08
CA TYR A 70 4.90 -6.15 -6.64
C TYR A 70 3.41 -6.32 -6.32
N VAL A 71 3.16 -6.99 -5.21
CA VAL A 71 1.86 -7.52 -4.81
C VAL A 71 0.95 -6.36 -4.41
N VAL A 72 0.05 -5.96 -5.30
CA VAL A 72 -1.06 -5.08 -4.94
C VAL A 72 -2.14 -5.95 -4.35
N TYR A 73 -2.38 -5.82 -3.05
CA TYR A 73 -3.40 -6.60 -2.36
C TYR A 73 -4.75 -5.91 -2.57
N THR A 74 -5.61 -6.55 -3.35
CA THR A 74 -7.05 -6.29 -3.37
C THR A 74 -7.72 -7.44 -2.65
N ILE A 75 -8.31 -7.22 -1.48
CA ILE A 75 -9.05 -8.27 -0.76
C ILE A 75 -10.50 -8.30 -1.27
N SER A 76 -10.64 -8.29 -2.59
CA SER A 76 -11.89 -8.58 -3.30
C SER A 76 -11.63 -9.90 -4.01
N SER A 77 -11.75 -10.99 -3.24
CA SER A 77 -11.88 -12.39 -3.67
C SER A 77 -11.24 -12.76 -5.02
N SER A 78 -10.07 -13.42 -4.95
CA SER A 78 -9.58 -14.47 -5.87
C SER A 78 -8.43 -14.19 -6.85
N GLU A 79 -7.92 -12.98 -7.04
CA GLU A 79 -6.78 -12.77 -7.96
C GLU A 79 -5.50 -12.31 -7.25
N VAL A 80 -4.97 -13.25 -6.46
CA VAL A 80 -3.57 -13.22 -6.02
C VAL A 80 -2.69 -13.42 -7.27
N THR A 81 -2.20 -12.34 -7.88
CA THR A 81 -1.11 -12.46 -8.87
C THR A 81 0.22 -12.70 -8.14
N SER A 82 0.31 -13.84 -7.46
CA SER A 82 1.55 -14.40 -6.92
C SER A 82 2.10 -15.44 -7.90
N LYS A 83 2.67 -14.95 -9.00
CA LYS A 83 3.83 -15.45 -9.75
C LYS A 83 3.93 -14.73 -11.10
#